data_AF-A0A1H5X2E8-F1
#
_entry.id   AF-A0A1H5X2E8-F1
#
_cell.length_a   1.000
_cell.length_b   1.000
_cell.length_c   1.000
_cell.angle_alpha   90.00
_cell.angle_beta   90.00
_cell.angle_gamma   90.00
#
_symmetry.space_group_name_H-M   'P 1'
#
loop_
_entity.id
_entity.type
_entity.pdbx_description
1 polymer ?
#
loop_
_entity_poly.entity_id
_entity_poly.type
_entity_poly.pdbx_seq_one_letter_code
_entity_poly.pdbx_strand_id
1 'polypeptide(L)'
;MSINLLTSVPGGGKTSYAVWNIIKKAHEEGKIIYTVGIPKLTLPTIELTYDQVKNWFKHDINQESGLPELQNIEHGSIIVIDEVQKLWPALGSKISEDIKELSVHRHYGLTFFLITQAPNLIHRNVLALVDKHLHIRVTWAGRKIYEWPEFTRSPSTESARRNAVVFNYKLPKESFELYHSATQHVKPKKNAPMAFFVFVVALLSTLSFGALSFQRVMNKGDIQLEETPQEEITAEEEIDFSTVPLAVPEPQPVQQPIKQYFNTQLLSEDIDWSNVSACLSNSGSCVCYGQSAQRLIIPKETCELAVQNGWIRKAG
;
A
#
# COMPACT_ATOMS: atom_id res chain seq x y z
N MET A 1 -17.94 -13.78 24.97
CA MET A 1 -17.63 -12.60 25.79
C MET A 1 -16.27 -12.12 25.39
N SER A 2 -16.13 -10.85 25.01
CA SER A 2 -14.91 -10.33 24.41
C SER A 2 -14.86 -8.82 24.48
N ILE A 3 -13.66 -8.26 24.39
CA ILE A 3 -13.47 -6.83 24.14
C ILE A 3 -12.99 -6.65 22.70
N ASN A 4 -13.85 -6.10 21.85
CA ASN A 4 -13.57 -5.85 20.45
C ASN A 4 -13.31 -4.35 20.24
N LEU A 5 -12.30 -4.02 19.45
CA LEU A 5 -11.96 -2.64 19.09
C LEU A 5 -12.19 -2.39 17.61
N LEU A 6 -12.92 -1.33 17.27
CA LEU A 6 -13.10 -0.85 15.91
C LEU A 6 -12.45 0.54 15.75
N THR A 7 -11.52 0.66 14.82
CA THR A 7 -10.87 1.94 14.50
C THR A 7 -11.05 2.35 13.06
N SER A 8 -11.16 3.66 12.84
CA SER A 8 -11.16 4.25 11.50
C SER A 8 -10.99 5.76 11.59
N VAL A 9 -10.45 6.36 10.53
CA VAL A 9 -10.47 7.82 10.38
C VAL A 9 -11.91 8.38 10.45
N PRO A 10 -12.10 9.65 10.85
CA PRO A 10 -13.40 10.31 10.75
C PRO A 10 -14.02 10.15 9.36
N GLY A 11 -15.33 9.85 9.29
CA GLY A 11 -16.02 9.55 8.02
C GLY A 11 -15.74 8.16 7.44
N GLY A 12 -14.97 7.31 8.14
CA GLY A 12 -14.63 5.95 7.70
C GLY A 12 -15.81 4.97 7.65
N GLY A 13 -16.89 5.25 8.40
CA GLY A 13 -18.08 4.40 8.50
C GLY A 13 -18.07 3.46 9.71
N LYS A 14 -17.31 3.81 10.77
CA LYS A 14 -17.20 3.02 12.01
C LYS A 14 -18.54 2.85 12.75
N THR A 15 -19.30 3.93 12.95
CA THR A 15 -20.63 3.86 13.57
C THR A 15 -21.61 3.05 12.72
N SER A 16 -21.63 3.26 11.40
CA SER A 16 -22.45 2.48 10.46
C SER A 16 -22.13 0.98 10.51
N TYR A 17 -20.85 0.61 10.59
CA TYR A 17 -20.43 -0.78 10.81
C TYR A 17 -20.98 -1.33 12.12
N ALA A 18 -20.83 -0.58 13.23
CA ALA A 18 -21.32 -1.02 14.53
C ALA A 18 -22.84 -1.24 14.52
N VAL A 19 -23.61 -0.31 13.95
CA VAL A 19 -25.07 -0.43 13.88
C VAL A 19 -25.48 -1.65 13.06
N TRP A 20 -24.89 -1.85 11.89
CA TRP A 20 -25.31 -2.91 10.99
C TRP A 20 -24.79 -4.30 11.36
N ASN A 21 -23.51 -4.41 11.71
CA ASN A 21 -22.84 -5.69 11.89
C ASN A 21 -22.86 -6.17 13.35
N ILE A 22 -23.05 -5.27 14.31
CA ILE A 22 -22.95 -5.58 15.74
C ILE A 22 -24.31 -5.41 16.43
N ILE A 23 -24.86 -4.20 16.44
CA ILE A 23 -26.11 -3.90 17.17
C ILE A 23 -27.28 -4.66 16.55
N LYS A 24 -27.50 -4.54 15.24
CA LYS A 24 -28.57 -5.26 14.54
C LYS A 24 -28.48 -6.77 14.74
N LYS A 25 -27.29 -7.34 14.58
CA LYS A 25 -27.06 -8.78 14.77
C LYS A 25 -27.32 -9.21 16.21
N ALA A 26 -26.84 -8.45 17.19
CA ALA A 26 -27.11 -8.74 18.60
C ALA A 26 -28.61 -8.67 18.92
N HIS A 27 -29.34 -7.76 18.27
CA HIS A 27 -30.79 -7.64 18.43
C HIS A 27 -31.52 -8.85 17.84
N GLU A 28 -31.12 -9.30 16.65
CA GLU A 28 -31.63 -10.53 16.02
C GLU A 28 -31.33 -11.79 16.88
N GLU A 29 -30.21 -11.79 17.61
CA GLU A 29 -29.84 -12.83 18.59
C GLU A 29 -30.58 -12.70 19.93
N GLY A 30 -31.45 -11.70 20.11
CA GLY A 30 -32.22 -11.48 21.34
C GLY A 30 -31.40 -10.98 22.53
N LYS A 31 -30.22 -10.40 22.30
CA LYS A 31 -29.37 -9.87 23.37
C LYS A 31 -29.82 -8.49 23.81
N ILE A 32 -29.62 -8.19 25.09
CA ILE A 32 -29.73 -6.83 25.62
C ILE A 32 -28.52 -6.02 25.16
N ILE A 33 -28.79 -4.85 24.60
CA ILE A 33 -27.78 -3.98 24.00
C ILE A 33 -27.80 -2.63 24.70
N TYR A 34 -26.66 -2.27 25.27
CA TYR A 34 -26.39 -0.95 25.79
C TYR A 34 -25.54 -0.15 24.79
N THR A 35 -25.89 1.11 24.55
CA THR A 35 -25.17 1.98 23.62
C THR A 35 -24.77 3.28 24.27
N VAL A 36 -23.56 3.76 23.96
CA VAL A 36 -23.04 5.04 24.45
C VAL A 36 -22.55 5.87 23.27
N GLY A 37 -23.01 7.11 23.16
CA GLY A 37 -22.50 8.06 22.17
C GLY A 37 -22.97 7.84 20.73
N ILE A 38 -23.98 7.00 20.50
CA ILE A 38 -24.61 6.79 19.19
C ILE A 38 -26.01 7.41 19.22
N PRO A 39 -26.20 8.64 18.71
CA PRO A 39 -27.46 9.35 18.87
C PRO A 39 -28.57 8.78 17.96
N LYS A 40 -29.81 8.80 18.48
CA LYS A 40 -31.05 8.53 17.74
C LYS A 40 -31.04 7.19 17.00
N LEU A 41 -30.73 6.12 17.71
CA LEU A 41 -30.91 4.75 17.21
C LEU A 41 -32.39 4.39 17.12
N THR A 42 -32.79 3.76 16.01
CA THR A 42 -34.16 3.25 15.81
C THR A 42 -34.32 1.83 16.36
N LEU A 43 -33.21 1.10 16.51
CA LEU A 43 -33.20 -0.24 17.09
C LEU A 43 -33.46 -0.17 18.61
N PRO A 44 -34.10 -1.19 19.21
CA PRO A 44 -34.38 -1.21 20.64
C PRO A 44 -33.08 -1.45 21.43
N THR A 45 -32.45 -0.37 21.84
CA THR A 45 -31.22 -0.35 22.65
C THR A 45 -31.41 0.53 23.88
N ILE A 46 -30.68 0.24 24.94
CA ILE A 46 -30.67 1.05 26.15
C ILE A 46 -29.53 2.05 26.05
N GLU A 47 -29.85 3.34 25.90
CA GLU A 47 -28.84 4.40 25.85
C GLU A 47 -28.30 4.68 27.26
N LEU A 48 -26.98 4.61 27.40
CA LEU A 48 -26.26 4.95 28.62
C LEU A 48 -25.36 6.16 28.40
N THR A 49 -25.16 6.93 29.45
CA THR A 49 -24.11 7.96 29.51
C THR A 49 -22.75 7.32 29.80
N TYR A 50 -21.67 8.05 29.49
CA TYR A 50 -20.32 7.61 29.84
C TYR A 50 -20.16 7.41 31.36
N ASP A 51 -20.79 8.26 32.18
CA ASP A 51 -20.72 8.14 33.64
C ASP A 51 -21.47 6.91 34.17
N GLN A 52 -22.57 6.51 33.52
CA GLN A 52 -23.26 5.26 33.87
C GLN A 52 -22.37 4.07 33.57
N VAL A 53 -21.71 4.04 32.39
CA VAL A 53 -20.78 2.94 32.05
C VAL A 53 -19.55 2.96 32.94
N LYS A 54 -19.08 4.11 33.42
CA LYS A 54 -17.99 4.19 34.40
C LYS A 54 -18.29 3.43 35.72
N ASN A 55 -19.56 3.13 35.98
CA ASN A 55 -19.99 2.38 37.15
C ASN A 55 -20.44 0.94 36.81
N TRP A 56 -20.12 0.43 35.61
CA TRP A 56 -20.59 -0.87 35.10
C TRP A 56 -20.29 -2.07 36.00
N PHE A 57 -19.21 -1.99 36.78
CA PHE A 57 -18.69 -3.06 37.62
C PHE A 57 -19.36 -3.14 39.00
N LYS A 58 -20.15 -2.12 39.36
CA LYS A 58 -20.83 -2.09 40.65
C LYS A 58 -21.85 -3.22 40.68
N HIS A 59 -21.77 -4.01 41.73
CA HIS A 59 -22.62 -5.15 41.95
C HIS A 59 -23.09 -5.18 43.39
N ASP A 60 -24.27 -5.74 43.58
CA ASP A 60 -24.78 -6.12 44.89
C ASP A 60 -24.76 -7.65 45.00
N ILE A 61 -24.96 -8.16 46.21
CA ILE A 61 -25.14 -9.60 46.42
C ILE A 61 -26.63 -9.88 46.28
N ASN A 62 -26.99 -10.68 45.28
CA ASN A 62 -28.35 -11.15 45.11
C ASN A 62 -28.72 -12.05 46.30
N GLN A 63 -29.81 -11.72 47.01
CA GLN A 63 -30.18 -12.42 48.24
C GLN A 63 -30.69 -13.85 48.02
N GLU A 64 -31.19 -14.16 46.81
CA GLU A 64 -31.73 -15.48 46.48
C GLU A 64 -30.63 -16.44 46.02
N SER A 65 -29.73 -15.97 45.15
CA SER A 65 -28.65 -16.79 44.58
C SER A 65 -27.34 -16.72 45.37
N GLY A 66 -27.15 -15.70 46.21
CA GLY A 66 -25.90 -15.42 46.91
C GLY A 66 -24.74 -14.99 46.00
N LEU A 67 -25.01 -14.72 44.72
CA LEU A 67 -24.01 -14.35 43.72
C LEU A 67 -23.98 -12.83 43.48
N PRO A 68 -22.83 -12.27 43.04
CA PRO A 68 -22.74 -10.89 42.57
C PRO A 68 -23.66 -10.64 41.37
N GLU A 69 -24.46 -9.57 41.44
CA GLU A 69 -25.34 -9.10 40.37
C GLU A 69 -25.07 -7.63 40.09
N LEU A 70 -24.82 -7.29 38.82
CA LEU A 70 -24.50 -5.93 38.41
C LEU A 70 -25.70 -4.98 38.62
N GLN A 71 -25.42 -3.78 39.14
CA GLN A 71 -26.46 -2.81 39.52
C GLN A 71 -27.16 -2.15 38.33
N ASN A 72 -26.46 -1.95 37.21
CA ASN A 72 -26.94 -1.11 36.10
C ASN A 72 -26.86 -1.75 34.71
N ILE A 73 -26.24 -2.92 34.59
CA ILE A 73 -26.04 -3.63 33.31
C ILE A 73 -26.41 -5.09 33.50
N GLU A 74 -27.30 -5.60 32.65
CA GLU A 74 -27.72 -6.99 32.69
C GLU A 74 -26.58 -7.95 32.28
N HIS A 75 -26.53 -9.11 32.92
CA HIS A 75 -25.55 -10.14 32.57
C HIS A 75 -25.75 -10.64 31.13
N GLY A 76 -24.68 -11.05 30.46
CA GLY A 76 -24.76 -11.56 29.08
C GLY A 76 -25.00 -10.49 28.01
N SER A 77 -25.09 -9.21 28.40
CA SER A 77 -25.36 -8.10 27.49
C SER A 77 -24.14 -7.67 26.65
N ILE A 78 -24.43 -6.89 25.61
CA ILE A 78 -23.41 -6.22 24.80
C ILE A 78 -23.43 -4.72 25.03
N ILE A 79 -22.26 -4.13 25.20
CA ILE A 79 -22.07 -2.71 25.48
C ILE A 79 -21.26 -2.10 24.33
N VAL A 80 -21.91 -1.25 23.53
CA VAL A 80 -21.32 -0.59 22.36
C VAL A 80 -20.99 0.86 22.70
N ILE A 81 -19.71 1.22 22.67
CA ILE A 81 -19.23 2.52 23.14
C ILE A 81 -18.59 3.27 21.96
N ASP A 82 -19.26 4.32 21.46
CA ASP A 82 -18.66 5.24 20.50
C ASP A 82 -17.70 6.21 21.18
N GLU A 83 -16.66 6.62 20.46
CA GLU A 83 -15.60 7.53 20.93
C GLU A 83 -15.12 7.19 22.37
N VAL A 84 -14.77 5.91 22.60
CA VAL A 84 -14.43 5.33 23.92
C VAL A 84 -13.31 6.08 24.66
N GLN A 85 -12.47 6.84 23.97
CA GLN A 85 -11.47 7.70 24.63
C GLN A 85 -12.09 8.77 25.54
N LYS A 86 -13.39 9.06 25.42
CA LYS A 86 -14.12 9.90 26.39
C LYS A 86 -14.34 9.19 27.72
N LEU A 87 -14.41 7.85 27.72
CA LEU A 87 -14.52 7.01 28.92
C LEU A 87 -13.14 6.70 29.50
N TRP A 88 -12.26 6.15 28.66
CA TRP A 88 -10.94 5.64 29.05
C TRP A 88 -9.84 6.30 28.21
N PRO A 89 -9.56 7.60 28.41
CA PRO A 89 -8.53 8.31 27.67
C PRO A 89 -7.13 7.72 27.96
N ALA A 90 -6.21 7.87 27.03
CA ALA A 90 -4.81 7.48 27.21
C ALA A 90 -4.07 8.27 28.31
N LEU A 91 -4.62 9.43 28.72
CA LEU A 91 -4.02 10.32 29.71
C LEU A 91 -4.41 9.92 31.13
N GLY A 92 -3.41 9.81 32.02
CA GLY A 92 -3.57 9.54 33.44
C GLY A 92 -2.75 8.33 33.89
N SER A 93 -1.92 8.49 34.93
CA SER A 93 -1.17 7.38 35.54
C SER A 93 -2.04 6.51 36.45
N LYS A 94 -3.17 7.04 36.91
CA LYS A 94 -4.06 6.36 37.86
C LYS A 94 -5.06 5.50 37.10
N ILE A 95 -4.92 4.19 37.26
CA ILE A 95 -5.86 3.19 36.77
C ILE A 95 -7.15 3.31 37.59
N SER A 96 -8.26 3.64 36.95
CA SER A 96 -9.57 3.69 37.58
C SER A 96 -10.15 2.27 37.77
N GLU A 97 -11.05 2.11 38.73
CA GLU A 97 -11.54 0.78 39.13
C GLU A 97 -12.30 0.09 38.00
N ASP A 98 -13.10 0.86 37.25
CA ASP A 98 -13.82 0.38 36.07
C ASP A 98 -12.90 -0.18 34.98
N ILE A 99 -11.65 0.28 34.88
CA ILE A 99 -10.64 -0.29 33.97
C ILE A 99 -10.05 -1.59 34.54
N LYS A 100 -9.83 -1.68 35.86
CA LYS A 100 -9.29 -2.91 36.49
C LYS A 100 -10.28 -4.05 36.36
N GLU A 101 -11.54 -3.77 36.63
CA GLU A 101 -12.64 -4.72 36.58
C GLU A 101 -12.89 -5.26 35.17
N LEU A 102 -12.40 -4.61 34.11
CA LEU A 102 -12.54 -5.14 32.75
C LEU A 102 -11.87 -6.51 32.60
N SER A 103 -10.89 -6.85 33.43
CA SER A 103 -10.27 -8.17 33.43
C SER A 103 -11.26 -9.30 33.78
N VAL A 104 -12.31 -8.99 34.56
CA VAL A 104 -13.33 -9.96 35.00
C VAL A 104 -14.67 -9.81 34.28
N HIS A 105 -14.76 -9.02 33.21
CA HIS A 105 -16.01 -8.83 32.46
C HIS A 105 -16.66 -10.15 31.98
N ARG A 106 -15.85 -11.19 31.77
CA ARG A 106 -16.30 -12.52 31.36
C ARG A 106 -17.07 -13.26 32.46
N HIS A 107 -16.90 -12.91 33.73
CA HIS A 107 -17.72 -13.50 34.81
C HIS A 107 -19.19 -13.08 34.69
N TYR A 108 -19.43 -11.88 34.17
CA TYR A 108 -20.78 -11.30 34.02
C TYR A 108 -21.40 -11.50 32.63
N GLY A 109 -20.76 -12.27 31.75
CA GLY A 109 -21.35 -12.45 30.41
C GLY A 109 -21.11 -11.31 29.43
N LEU A 110 -20.40 -10.25 29.82
CA LEU A 110 -20.40 -9.00 29.06
C LEU A 110 -19.58 -9.08 27.77
N THR A 111 -20.00 -8.33 26.76
CA THR A 111 -19.22 -8.11 25.54
C THR A 111 -19.08 -6.61 25.31
N PHE A 112 -17.85 -6.11 25.22
CA PHE A 112 -17.59 -4.71 24.91
C PHE A 112 -17.24 -4.56 23.43
N PHE A 113 -17.92 -3.64 22.75
CA PHE A 113 -17.58 -3.22 21.39
C PHE A 113 -17.19 -1.75 21.40
N LEU A 114 -15.87 -1.51 21.37
CA LEU A 114 -15.28 -0.19 21.54
C LEU A 114 -15.02 0.43 20.17
N ILE A 115 -15.40 1.69 19.99
CA ILE A 115 -15.18 2.42 18.75
C ILE A 115 -14.31 3.64 19.05
N THR A 116 -13.27 3.85 18.25
CA THR A 116 -12.44 5.06 18.33
C THR A 116 -11.87 5.43 16.96
N GLN A 117 -11.24 6.60 16.88
CA GLN A 117 -10.51 7.02 15.69
C GLN A 117 -9.14 6.34 15.60
N ALA A 118 -8.44 6.22 16.73
CA ALA A 118 -7.12 5.63 16.81
C ALA A 118 -6.88 4.93 18.17
N PRO A 119 -6.21 3.76 18.19
CA PRO A 119 -6.00 2.99 19.42
C PRO A 119 -5.24 3.76 20.51
N ASN A 120 -4.30 4.62 20.13
CA ASN A 120 -3.47 5.41 21.05
C ASN A 120 -4.24 6.47 21.83
N LEU A 121 -5.52 6.68 21.54
CA LEU A 121 -6.40 7.55 22.33
C LEU A 121 -6.95 6.85 23.58
N ILE A 122 -6.80 5.51 23.66
CA ILE A 122 -7.36 4.67 24.71
C ILE A 122 -6.29 4.34 25.76
N HIS A 123 -6.71 4.24 27.03
CA HIS A 123 -5.87 3.76 28.12
C HIS A 123 -5.24 2.38 27.83
N ARG A 124 -3.95 2.21 28.16
CA ARG A 124 -3.16 1.02 27.80
C ARG A 124 -3.73 -0.30 28.37
N ASN A 125 -4.26 -0.27 29.59
CA ASN A 125 -4.82 -1.48 30.21
C ASN A 125 -6.10 -1.97 29.53
N VAL A 126 -6.89 -1.06 28.96
CA VAL A 126 -8.06 -1.45 28.15
C VAL A 126 -7.58 -2.11 26.86
N LEU A 127 -6.61 -1.50 26.18
CA LEU A 127 -6.02 -2.04 24.96
C LEU A 127 -5.42 -3.43 25.16
N ALA A 128 -4.79 -3.68 26.32
CA ALA A 128 -4.19 -4.97 26.66
C ALA A 128 -5.22 -6.11 26.79
N LEU A 129 -6.50 -5.80 26.96
CA LEU A 129 -7.60 -6.78 27.06
C LEU A 129 -8.37 -6.95 25.74
N VAL A 130 -7.99 -6.25 24.66
CA VAL A 130 -8.66 -6.34 23.36
C VAL A 130 -8.37 -7.70 22.73
N ASP A 131 -9.43 -8.49 22.53
CA ASP A 131 -9.39 -9.82 21.91
C ASP A 131 -9.44 -9.77 20.38
N LYS A 132 -9.88 -8.64 19.82
CA LYS A 132 -9.98 -8.46 18.37
C LYS A 132 -9.98 -6.98 18.02
N HIS A 133 -9.18 -6.63 17.04
CA HIS A 133 -9.11 -5.28 16.50
C HIS A 133 -9.47 -5.27 15.02
N LEU A 134 -10.47 -4.46 14.67
CA LEU A 134 -10.90 -4.18 13.31
C LEU A 134 -10.51 -2.75 12.95
N HIS A 135 -9.84 -2.56 11.82
CA HIS A 135 -9.54 -1.23 11.28
C HIS A 135 -10.16 -1.05 9.90
N ILE A 136 -11.12 -0.12 9.78
CA ILE A 136 -11.68 0.27 8.49
C ILE A 136 -10.76 1.28 7.83
N ARG A 137 -10.18 0.91 6.69
CA ARG A 137 -9.39 1.80 5.84
C ARG A 137 -10.19 2.21 4.62
N VAL A 138 -10.35 3.52 4.42
CA VAL A 138 -10.94 4.09 3.20
C VAL A 138 -9.84 4.30 2.17
N THR A 139 -10.08 3.83 0.96
CA THR A 139 -9.21 4.02 -0.21
C THR A 139 -10.03 4.56 -1.39
N TRP A 140 -9.35 4.98 -2.46
CA TRP A 140 -10.01 5.39 -3.70
C TRP A 140 -10.87 4.25 -4.29
N ALA A 141 -10.37 3.01 -4.23
CA ALA A 141 -11.04 1.82 -4.74
C ALA A 141 -12.19 1.28 -3.86
N GLY A 142 -12.38 1.81 -2.64
CA GLY A 142 -13.40 1.30 -1.72
C GLY A 142 -12.94 1.31 -0.26
N ARG A 143 -13.56 0.47 0.57
CA ARG A 143 -13.15 0.29 1.97
C ARG A 143 -12.66 -1.14 2.17
N LYS A 144 -11.67 -1.30 3.04
CA LYS A 144 -11.19 -2.60 3.50
C LYS A 144 -11.19 -2.62 5.03
N ILE A 145 -11.47 -3.78 5.60
CA ILE A 145 -11.28 -4.05 7.03
C ILE A 145 -10.00 -4.86 7.18
N TYR A 146 -9.15 -4.43 8.10
CA TYR A 146 -7.97 -5.17 8.55
C TYR A 146 -8.28 -5.68 9.95
N GLU A 147 -8.19 -6.98 10.15
CA GLU A 147 -8.49 -7.65 11.41
C GLU A 147 -7.22 -8.24 12.02
N TRP A 148 -7.06 -8.04 13.34
CA TRP A 148 -6.02 -8.64 14.15
C TRP A 148 -6.62 -9.31 15.39
N PRO A 149 -6.02 -10.40 15.90
CA PRO A 149 -6.44 -11.07 17.13
C PRO A 149 -6.06 -10.31 18.42
N GLU A 150 -5.38 -9.17 18.28
CA GLU A 150 -5.00 -8.27 19.37
C GLU A 150 -5.04 -6.83 18.87
N PHE A 151 -4.92 -5.85 19.77
CA PHE A 151 -4.84 -4.46 19.31
C PHE A 151 -3.53 -4.17 18.56
N THR A 152 -3.63 -3.32 17.54
CA THR A 152 -2.48 -2.88 16.75
C THR A 152 -2.31 -1.39 16.94
N ARG A 153 -1.18 -0.94 17.51
CA ARG A 153 -0.91 0.50 17.77
C ARG A 153 -1.00 1.38 16.52
N SER A 154 -0.52 0.87 15.39
CA SER A 154 -0.40 1.64 14.15
C SER A 154 -0.99 0.88 12.97
N PRO A 155 -2.32 0.74 12.87
CA PRO A 155 -2.98 -0.05 11.82
C PRO A 155 -2.75 0.51 10.40
N SER A 156 -2.33 1.78 10.31
CA SER A 156 -1.99 2.46 9.05
C SER A 156 -0.58 2.18 8.52
N THR A 157 0.29 1.44 9.24
CA THR A 157 1.62 1.08 8.71
C THR A 157 1.52 -0.14 7.81
N GLU A 158 2.47 -0.28 6.87
CA GLU A 158 2.47 -1.41 5.96
C GLU A 158 2.76 -2.73 6.68
N SER A 159 3.75 -2.73 7.57
CA SER A 159 4.12 -3.90 8.38
C SER A 159 2.93 -4.45 9.17
N ALA A 160 2.19 -3.58 9.85
CA ALA A 160 0.99 -3.97 10.60
C ALA A 160 -0.07 -4.61 9.69
N ARG A 161 -0.31 -4.03 8.51
CA ARG A 161 -1.31 -4.53 7.56
C ARG A 161 -0.96 -5.87 6.95
N ARG A 162 0.32 -6.20 6.78
CA ARG A 162 0.74 -7.51 6.25
C ARG A 162 0.35 -8.65 7.18
N ASN A 163 0.30 -8.38 8.49
CA ASN A 163 -0.07 -9.37 9.52
C ASN A 163 -1.58 -9.42 9.78
N ALA A 164 -2.39 -8.66 9.05
CA ALA A 164 -3.82 -8.58 9.25
C ALA A 164 -4.57 -9.54 8.32
N VAL A 165 -5.71 -10.06 8.77
CA VAL A 165 -6.69 -10.65 7.86
C VAL A 165 -7.46 -9.53 7.18
N VAL A 166 -7.55 -9.55 5.85
CA VAL A 166 -8.09 -8.44 5.06
C VAL A 166 -9.42 -8.82 4.42
N PHE A 167 -10.44 -8.00 4.65
CA PHE A 167 -11.76 -8.15 4.05
C PHE A 167 -12.14 -6.92 3.25
N ASN A 168 -12.83 -7.12 2.12
CA ASN A 168 -13.48 -6.01 1.42
C ASN A 168 -14.72 -5.59 2.22
N TYR A 169 -14.89 -4.29 2.43
CA TYR A 169 -16.02 -3.74 3.17
C TYR A 169 -16.84 -2.80 2.30
N LYS A 170 -18.12 -3.13 2.15
CA LYS A 170 -19.12 -2.25 1.55
C LYS A 170 -19.92 -1.63 2.68
N LEU A 171 -19.98 -0.30 2.68
CA LEU A 171 -20.76 0.44 3.68
C LEU A 171 -22.26 0.13 3.47
N PRO A 172 -22.95 -0.44 4.47
CA PRO A 172 -24.38 -0.74 4.36
C PRO A 172 -25.16 0.57 4.35
N LYS A 173 -25.87 0.86 3.27
CA LYS A 173 -26.60 2.14 3.12
C LYS A 173 -27.81 2.18 4.03
N GLU A 174 -28.44 1.03 4.20
CA GLU A 174 -29.59 0.75 5.05
C GLU A 174 -29.28 1.06 6.52
N SER A 175 -28.00 0.98 6.93
CA SER A 175 -27.61 1.37 8.29
C SER A 175 -27.91 2.82 8.61
N PHE A 176 -27.91 3.73 7.62
CA PHE A 176 -28.18 5.15 7.85
C PHE A 176 -29.64 5.45 8.18
N GLU A 177 -30.55 4.50 7.95
CA GLU A 177 -31.95 4.60 8.36
C GLU A 177 -32.13 4.24 9.84
N LEU A 178 -31.18 3.48 10.40
CA LEU A 178 -31.23 2.95 11.76
C LEU A 178 -30.59 3.87 12.82
N TYR A 179 -29.88 4.92 12.40
CA TYR A 179 -29.29 5.92 13.29
C TYR A 179 -29.08 7.27 12.61
N HIS A 180 -29.10 8.35 13.38
CA HIS A 180 -28.86 9.69 12.85
C HIS A 180 -27.36 10.06 12.85
N SER A 181 -26.71 9.99 11.70
CA SER A 181 -25.30 10.39 11.59
C SER A 181 -25.13 11.90 11.41
N ALA A 182 -24.33 12.55 12.27
CA ALA A 182 -23.87 13.94 12.07
C ALA A 182 -23.01 14.13 10.79
N THR A 183 -22.59 13.02 10.15
CA THR A 183 -21.71 13.01 8.98
C THR A 183 -22.44 12.86 7.64
N GLN A 184 -23.78 12.83 7.61
CA GLN A 184 -24.55 12.70 6.35
C GLN A 184 -24.17 13.75 5.28
N HIS A 185 -23.54 14.87 5.67
CA HIS A 185 -23.18 15.96 4.76
C HIS A 185 -21.69 16.08 4.41
N VAL A 186 -20.79 15.25 4.94
CA VAL A 186 -19.35 15.34 4.62
C VAL A 186 -18.91 14.12 3.84
N LYS A 187 -18.96 14.21 2.51
CA LYS A 187 -18.39 13.18 1.61
C LYS A 187 -16.87 13.36 1.58
N PRO A 188 -16.07 12.42 2.14
CA PRO A 188 -14.63 12.52 2.02
C PRO A 188 -14.22 12.45 0.54
N LYS A 189 -13.48 13.47 0.06
CA LYS A 189 -13.00 13.53 -1.32
C LYS A 189 -11.99 12.41 -1.55
N LYS A 190 -12.34 11.47 -2.44
CA LYS A 190 -11.44 10.39 -2.85
C LYS A 190 -10.67 10.84 -4.09
N ASN A 191 -9.36 10.95 -3.98
CA ASN A 191 -8.51 11.21 -5.14
C ASN A 191 -8.00 9.87 -5.68
N ALA A 192 -8.25 9.61 -6.96
CA ALA A 192 -7.64 8.46 -7.64
C ALA A 192 -6.14 8.73 -7.85
N PRO A 193 -5.27 7.72 -7.73
CA PRO A 193 -3.83 7.89 -7.95
C PRO A 193 -3.54 8.22 -9.42
N MET A 194 -2.57 9.09 -9.69
CA MET A 194 -2.23 9.49 -11.08
C MET A 194 -1.90 8.30 -11.99
N ALA A 195 -1.28 7.25 -11.45
CA ALA A 195 -0.96 6.03 -12.19
C ALA A 195 -2.19 5.36 -12.82
N PHE A 196 -3.38 5.48 -12.21
CA PHE A 196 -4.62 4.96 -12.78
C PHE A 196 -4.99 5.68 -14.09
N PHE A 197 -4.86 7.01 -14.11
CA PHE A 197 -5.13 7.80 -15.31
C PHE A 197 -4.10 7.52 -16.42
N VAL A 198 -2.82 7.39 -16.06
CA VAL A 198 -1.77 7.01 -17.01
C VAL A 198 -2.07 5.65 -17.66
N PHE A 199 -2.47 4.66 -16.87
CA PHE A 199 -2.85 3.34 -17.39
C PHE A 199 -4.05 3.41 -18.34
N VAL A 200 -5.11 4.15 -17.99
CA VAL A 200 -6.29 4.30 -18.85
C VAL A 200 -5.92 4.98 -20.18
N VAL A 201 -5.10 6.04 -20.13
CA VAL A 201 -4.64 6.72 -21.35
C VAL A 201 -3.78 5.80 -22.21
N ALA A 202 -2.87 5.02 -21.60
CA ALA A 202 -2.05 4.04 -22.32
C ALA A 202 -2.89 2.90 -22.95
N LEU A 203 -3.94 2.45 -22.27
CA LEU A 203 -4.87 1.45 -22.81
C LEU A 203 -5.65 2.01 -24.01
N LEU A 204 -6.14 3.24 -23.92
CA LEU A 204 -6.87 3.89 -25.02
C LEU A 204 -5.94 4.20 -26.20
N SER A 205 -4.70 4.61 -25.95
CA SER A 205 -3.73 4.86 -27.01
C SER A 205 -3.37 3.56 -27.73
N THR A 206 -3.06 2.48 -27.01
CA THR A 206 -2.75 1.18 -27.62
C THR A 206 -3.91 0.62 -28.46
N LEU A 207 -5.17 0.71 -27.97
CA LEU A 207 -6.34 0.34 -28.75
C LEU A 207 -6.50 1.20 -30.02
N SER A 208 -6.28 2.52 -29.90
CA SER A 208 -6.37 3.44 -31.04
C SER A 208 -5.28 3.20 -32.07
N PHE A 209 -4.03 3.01 -31.63
CA PHE A 209 -2.91 2.67 -32.51
C PHE A 209 -3.14 1.31 -33.18
N GLY A 210 -3.67 0.32 -32.45
CA GLY A 210 -4.03 -0.99 -33.02
C GLY A 210 -5.09 -0.87 -34.12
N ALA A 211 -6.18 -0.13 -33.88
CA ALA A 211 -7.23 0.09 -34.87
C ALA A 211 -6.71 0.83 -36.11
N LEU A 212 -5.90 1.89 -35.94
CA LEU A 212 -5.29 2.62 -37.07
C LEU A 212 -4.32 1.75 -37.87
N SER A 213 -3.56 0.88 -37.19
CA SER A 213 -2.60 -0.01 -37.85
C SER A 213 -3.34 -1.11 -38.64
N PHE A 214 -4.41 -1.66 -38.06
CA PHE A 214 -5.27 -2.63 -38.72
C PHE A 214 -5.94 -2.06 -39.98
N GLN A 215 -6.47 -0.83 -39.91
CA GLN A 215 -7.02 -0.13 -41.07
C GLN A 215 -5.97 0.11 -42.16
N ARG A 216 -4.73 0.46 -41.80
CA ARG A 216 -3.65 0.65 -42.77
C ARG A 216 -3.21 -0.65 -43.47
N VAL A 217 -3.22 -1.77 -42.75
CA VAL A 217 -2.89 -3.08 -43.33
C VAL A 217 -4.02 -3.57 -44.22
N MET A 218 -5.28 -3.42 -43.82
CA MET A 218 -6.42 -3.77 -44.67
C MET A 218 -6.55 -2.89 -45.92
N ASN A 219 -6.15 -1.61 -45.85
CA ASN A 219 -6.16 -0.70 -47.00
C ASN A 219 -4.95 -0.88 -47.94
N LYS A 220 -3.93 -1.66 -47.56
CA LYS A 220 -2.79 -2.02 -48.42
C LYS A 220 -2.98 -3.43 -49.03
N GLY A 221 -4.21 -3.70 -49.47
CA GLY A 221 -4.62 -4.96 -50.10
C GLY A 221 -4.54 -5.00 -51.63
N ASP A 222 -3.85 -4.05 -52.28
CA ASP A 222 -3.59 -4.10 -53.72
C ASP A 222 -2.09 -3.85 -53.97
N ILE A 223 -1.34 -4.94 -54.17
CA ILE A 223 0.02 -4.90 -54.71
C ILE A 223 -0.11 -5.30 -56.19
N GLN A 224 -0.03 -4.33 -57.10
CA GLN A 224 0.12 -4.60 -58.53
C GLN A 224 1.54 -5.13 -58.77
N LEU A 225 1.62 -6.33 -59.35
CA LEU A 225 2.83 -6.90 -59.92
C LEU A 225 3.04 -6.24 -61.28
N GLU A 226 4.09 -5.44 -61.43
CA GLU A 226 4.44 -4.76 -62.67
C GLU A 226 5.38 -5.68 -63.49
N GLU A 227 4.88 -6.17 -64.63
CA GLU A 227 5.62 -6.97 -65.60
C GLU A 227 6.62 -6.11 -66.39
N THR A 228 7.82 -6.64 -66.59
CA THR A 228 8.91 -6.03 -67.36
C THR A 228 8.78 -6.41 -68.84
N PRO A 229 8.82 -5.47 -69.81
CA PRO A 229 9.01 -5.79 -71.22
C PRO A 229 10.49 -5.74 -71.66
N GLN A 230 10.91 -6.76 -72.40
CA GLN A 230 12.17 -6.89 -73.15
C GLN A 230 11.97 -6.60 -74.66
N GLU A 231 13.11 -6.43 -75.35
CA GLU A 231 13.41 -6.46 -76.81
C GLU A 231 13.45 -5.12 -77.57
N GLU A 232 14.30 -4.88 -78.59
CA GLU A 232 15.62 -5.39 -79.03
C GLU A 232 16.10 -4.49 -80.23
N ILE A 233 17.32 -3.94 -80.14
CA ILE A 233 18.38 -3.62 -81.14
C ILE A 233 18.07 -3.06 -82.57
N THR A 234 18.82 -2.03 -83.00
CA THR A 234 19.46 -1.95 -84.35
C THR A 234 20.72 -1.05 -84.35
N ALA A 235 21.88 -1.65 -84.73
CA ALA A 235 23.10 -1.22 -85.48
C ALA A 235 23.58 0.27 -85.49
N GLU A 236 24.86 0.67 -85.61
CA GLU A 236 26.13 0.05 -86.05
C GLU A 236 27.32 1.04 -85.78
N GLU A 237 28.55 0.50 -85.81
CA GLU A 237 29.88 1.16 -85.96
C GLU A 237 30.41 2.02 -84.77
N GLU A 238 31.67 1.97 -84.32
CA GLU A 238 32.95 1.50 -84.89
C GLU A 238 33.96 1.23 -83.75
N ILE A 239 35.03 0.49 -84.05
CA ILE A 239 36.08 0.01 -83.14
C ILE A 239 37.15 1.08 -82.91
N ASP A 240 37.61 1.30 -81.67
CA ASP A 240 39.03 1.59 -81.42
C ASP A 240 39.49 1.03 -80.07
N PHE A 241 40.47 0.12 -80.13
CA PHE A 241 41.11 -0.52 -78.99
C PHE A 241 42.61 -0.46 -79.24
N SER A 242 43.29 0.51 -78.63
CA SER A 242 44.73 0.47 -78.42
C SER A 242 45.08 1.49 -77.35
N THR A 243 45.45 1.10 -76.13
CA THR A 243 46.82 0.66 -75.87
C THR A 243 46.90 0.01 -74.50
N VAL A 244 47.54 -1.15 -74.43
CA VAL A 244 48.10 -1.73 -73.21
C VAL A 244 49.61 -1.79 -73.41
N PRO A 245 50.40 -1.46 -72.39
CA PRO A 245 51.60 -2.25 -72.15
C PRO A 245 51.61 -2.89 -70.76
N LEU A 246 52.03 -4.16 -70.76
CA LEU A 246 52.38 -5.01 -69.64
C LEU A 246 53.55 -4.43 -68.81
N ALA A 247 53.45 -4.54 -67.48
CA ALA A 247 54.57 -4.89 -66.60
C ALA A 247 54.05 -5.51 -65.29
N VAL A 248 54.59 -6.66 -64.91
CA VAL A 248 54.36 -7.48 -63.70
C VAL A 248 55.74 -7.97 -63.26
N PRO A 249 56.06 -8.27 -61.97
CA PRO A 249 55.54 -7.82 -60.67
C PRO A 249 56.66 -7.30 -59.72
N GLU A 250 56.29 -6.64 -58.62
CA GLU A 250 57.13 -6.61 -57.40
C GLU A 250 56.21 -6.79 -56.17
N PRO A 251 56.55 -7.69 -55.21
CA PRO A 251 55.60 -8.13 -54.18
C PRO A 251 55.52 -7.12 -53.04
N GLN A 252 54.33 -6.55 -52.81
CA GLN A 252 54.02 -5.86 -51.56
C GLN A 252 53.25 -6.78 -50.60
N PRO A 253 53.58 -6.74 -49.29
CA PRO A 253 53.03 -7.66 -48.32
C PRO A 253 51.55 -7.38 -48.07
N VAL A 254 50.80 -8.47 -47.96
CA VAL A 254 49.43 -8.54 -47.45
C VAL A 254 49.35 -7.76 -46.14
N GLN A 255 48.67 -6.60 -46.15
CA GLN A 255 48.23 -5.97 -44.92
C GLN A 255 47.16 -6.87 -44.29
N GLN A 256 47.59 -7.60 -43.27
CA GLN A 256 46.70 -8.24 -42.31
C GLN A 256 45.76 -7.17 -41.73
N PRO A 257 44.52 -7.54 -41.33
CA PRO A 257 43.67 -6.61 -40.60
C PRO A 257 44.44 -6.12 -39.38
N ILE A 258 44.62 -4.79 -39.29
CA ILE A 258 45.16 -4.14 -38.11
C ILE A 258 44.26 -4.60 -36.95
N LYS A 259 44.83 -5.37 -36.01
CA LYS A 259 44.24 -5.49 -34.69
C LYS A 259 44.26 -4.09 -34.09
N GLN A 260 43.18 -3.34 -34.25
CA GLN A 260 42.90 -2.19 -33.43
C GLN A 260 42.74 -2.70 -32.02
N TYR A 261 43.80 -2.61 -31.22
CA TYR A 261 43.67 -2.64 -29.78
C TYR A 261 42.93 -1.36 -29.40
N PHE A 262 41.62 -1.45 -29.21
CA PHE A 262 40.91 -0.44 -28.45
C PHE A 262 41.52 -0.43 -27.06
N ASN A 263 42.11 0.70 -26.65
CA ASN A 263 42.56 0.87 -25.28
C ASN A 263 41.30 0.94 -24.41
N THR A 264 40.93 -0.18 -23.78
CA THR A 264 39.74 -0.32 -22.93
C THR A 264 39.97 0.29 -21.54
N GLN A 265 40.38 1.55 -21.47
CA GLN A 265 40.35 2.32 -20.24
C GLN A 265 39.34 3.46 -20.38
N LEU A 266 38.09 3.15 -20.03
CA LEU A 266 36.99 4.11 -19.88
C LEU A 266 37.11 4.98 -18.61
N LEU A 267 38.20 4.82 -17.86
CA LEU A 267 38.42 5.49 -16.58
C LEU A 267 39.67 6.35 -16.67
N SER A 268 39.61 7.53 -16.05
CA SER A 268 40.76 8.47 -15.98
C SER A 268 41.99 7.75 -15.42
N GLU A 269 43.12 7.92 -16.12
CA GLU A 269 44.44 7.40 -15.73
C GLU A 269 45.03 8.16 -14.53
N ASP A 270 44.50 9.34 -14.21
CA ASP A 270 44.95 10.20 -13.10
C ASP A 270 44.57 9.64 -11.71
N ILE A 271 43.77 8.57 -11.68
CA ILE A 271 43.31 7.92 -10.46
C ILE A 271 44.03 6.57 -10.33
N ASP A 272 44.70 6.36 -9.20
CA ASP A 272 45.27 5.06 -8.87
C ASP A 272 44.17 4.08 -8.40
N TRP A 273 43.59 3.38 -9.38
CA TRP A 273 42.54 2.39 -9.19
C TRP A 273 42.95 1.18 -8.32
N SER A 274 44.24 0.95 -8.14
CA SER A 274 44.77 -0.12 -7.27
C SER A 274 44.45 0.14 -5.80
N ASN A 275 44.37 1.41 -5.42
CA ASN A 275 44.08 1.84 -4.06
C ASN A 275 42.58 1.92 -3.76
N VAL A 276 41.70 1.71 -4.75
CA VAL A 276 40.24 1.78 -4.61
C VAL A 276 39.67 0.42 -4.17
N SER A 277 39.04 0.40 -3.00
CA SER A 277 38.40 -0.78 -2.41
C SER A 277 36.96 -0.96 -2.92
N ALA A 278 36.13 0.09 -2.85
CA ALA A 278 34.73 0.04 -3.27
C ALA A 278 34.24 1.42 -3.71
N CYS A 279 33.31 1.45 -4.67
CA CYS A 279 32.59 2.65 -5.09
C CYS A 279 31.08 2.39 -5.01
N LEU A 280 30.32 3.37 -4.54
CA LEU A 280 28.88 3.29 -4.33
C LEU A 280 28.23 4.50 -5.03
N SER A 281 27.24 4.23 -5.87
CA SER A 281 26.48 5.26 -6.58
C SER A 281 24.98 5.18 -6.24
N ASN A 282 24.34 6.34 -6.13
CA ASN A 282 22.90 6.52 -6.01
C ASN A 282 22.45 7.71 -6.89
N SER A 283 21.15 7.92 -7.08
CA SER A 283 20.58 8.91 -8.03
C SER A 283 21.08 10.36 -7.86
N GLY A 284 21.68 10.71 -6.71
CA GLY A 284 22.22 12.04 -6.43
C GLY A 284 23.74 12.11 -6.21
N SER A 285 24.42 11.02 -5.87
CA SER A 285 25.82 11.05 -5.42
C SER A 285 26.56 9.74 -5.69
N CYS A 286 27.86 9.85 -5.94
CA CYS A 286 28.77 8.72 -6.06
C CYS A 286 30.00 8.93 -5.18
N VAL A 287 30.39 7.92 -4.40
CA VAL A 287 31.50 7.98 -3.45
C VAL A 287 32.33 6.69 -3.52
N CYS A 288 33.65 6.85 -3.57
CA CYS A 288 34.61 5.75 -3.51
C CYS A 288 35.40 5.73 -2.20
N TYR A 289 35.76 4.53 -1.76
CA TYR A 289 36.53 4.26 -0.56
C TYR A 289 37.81 3.51 -0.91
N GLY A 290 38.92 3.91 -0.27
CA GLY A 290 40.22 3.26 -0.40
C GLY A 290 40.36 2.00 0.47
N GLN A 291 41.47 1.29 0.33
CA GLN A 291 41.74 0.06 1.11
C GLN A 291 41.80 0.28 2.63
N SER A 292 42.13 1.49 3.11
CA SER A 292 42.13 1.85 4.53
C SER A 292 40.81 2.50 4.98
N ALA A 293 39.71 2.30 4.23
CA ALA A 293 38.38 2.88 4.46
C ALA A 293 38.30 4.42 4.40
N GLN A 294 39.32 5.09 3.87
CA GLN A 294 39.32 6.53 3.61
C GLN A 294 38.44 6.88 2.41
N ARG A 295 37.71 8.00 2.49
CA ARG A 295 36.94 8.53 1.36
C ARG A 295 37.88 9.13 0.32
N LEU A 296 37.78 8.68 -0.93
CA LEU A 296 38.57 9.19 -2.05
C LEU A 296 37.84 10.35 -2.74
N ILE A 297 38.61 11.34 -3.19
CA ILE A 297 38.10 12.48 -3.96
C ILE A 297 38.16 12.10 -5.44
N ILE A 298 37.11 11.44 -5.91
CA ILE A 298 36.97 11.03 -7.31
C ILE A 298 35.79 11.81 -7.92
N PRO A 299 35.94 12.41 -9.12
CA PRO A 299 34.84 13.08 -9.81
C PRO A 299 33.63 12.18 -9.96
N LYS A 300 32.43 12.76 -9.82
CA LYS A 300 31.16 12.01 -9.82
C LYS A 300 31.00 11.14 -11.06
N GLU A 301 31.26 11.69 -12.24
CA GLU A 301 31.16 10.99 -13.52
C GLU A 301 32.10 9.77 -13.58
N THR A 302 33.34 9.93 -13.16
CA THR A 302 34.33 8.85 -13.12
C THR A 302 33.97 7.78 -12.10
N CYS A 303 33.43 8.16 -10.94
CA CYS A 303 32.91 7.23 -9.94
C CYS A 303 31.72 6.42 -10.48
N GLU A 304 30.79 7.08 -11.18
CA GLU A 304 29.62 6.41 -11.77
C GLU A 304 30.04 5.42 -12.87
N LEU A 305 30.99 5.80 -13.72
CA LEU A 305 31.57 4.92 -14.73
C LEU A 305 32.28 3.72 -14.10
N ALA A 306 32.98 3.91 -12.98
CA ALA A 306 33.66 2.83 -12.26
C ALA A 306 32.66 1.85 -11.62
N VAL A 307 31.53 2.34 -11.10
CA VAL A 307 30.46 1.49 -10.57
C VAL A 307 29.77 0.70 -11.68
N GLN A 308 29.57 1.30 -12.86
CA GLN A 308 28.89 0.66 -13.99
C GLN A 308 29.77 -0.36 -14.73
N ASN A 309 31.04 -0.03 -14.94
CA ASN A 309 31.94 -0.81 -15.82
C ASN A 309 33.03 -1.58 -15.06
N GLY A 310 33.18 -1.35 -13.75
CA GLY A 310 34.27 -1.90 -12.95
C GLY A 310 35.61 -1.23 -13.23
N TRP A 311 36.63 -1.57 -12.44
CA TRP A 311 38.00 -1.11 -12.62
C TRP A 311 38.99 -2.25 -12.39
N ILE A 312 40.17 -2.15 -13.01
CA ILE A 312 41.24 -3.13 -12.86
C ILE A 312 42.15 -2.69 -11.72
N ARG A 313 42.37 -3.58 -10.75
CA ARG A 313 43.43 -3.39 -9.74
C ARG A 313 44.73 -3.90 -10.34
N LYS A 314 45.79 -3.07 -10.36
CA LYS A 314 47.13 -3.61 -10.63
C LYS A 314 47.46 -4.55 -9.47
N ALA A 315 47.65 -5.84 -9.78
CA ALA A 315 48.25 -6.76 -8.82
C ALA A 315 49.67 -6.25 -8.56
N GLY A 316 49.98 -5.98 -7.29
CA GLY A 316 51.33 -5.69 -6.84
C GLY A 316 52.23 -6.90 -6.96
#